data_AF-A0A9N8H9H5-F1
#
_entry.id   AF-A0A9N8H9H5-F1
#
_cell.length_a   1.000
_cell.length_b   1.000
_cell.length_c   1.000
_cell.angle_alpha   90.00
_cell.angle_beta   90.00
_cell.angle_gamma   90.00
#
_symmetry.space_group_name_H-M   'P 1'
#
loop_
_entity.id
_entity.type
_entity.pdbx_description
1 polymer ?
#
loop_
_entity_poly.entity_id
_entity_poly.type
_entity_poly.pdbx_seq_one_letter_code
_entity_poly.pdbx_strand_id
1 'polypeptide(L)'
;MMLSGSSRAPALARLTISRRLARSAVSTSRRLHSHQKCSFATPNRPTQSHHRWLSTTTTSTSTTTTDAAPVRDFFLDNLGKIFLSIIGVIIASLIRSHFGTKNLTAIRDELEETAALDPKEIDDLRMANRELSPDLFRLILQELNGNSNSSGSGQRRMTYEEFVQQVRTILMREKGETCTIGLGYLLDRVVIAALQQQQTTTNNTQEESLTTTSTDDSSMQDLTMPLPFWMTVLSLALHGPVPDRIRVLYEVLQSMPPQEEDATNSMSMMTMNDDDHNDNNSPTTPVTLDKVVTMVGYLQDTCQLVPDKQVVPIVEDKYPVQQHRRGTPRELVAWEAAADAAAKDDVLDIDAFADVLRSKSVCAWGECYFKKKYVP
;
A
#
# COMPACT_ATOMS: atom_id res chain seq x y z
N MET A 1 -48.76 35.13 51.27
CA MET A 1 -47.40 35.40 50.75
C MET A 1 -46.63 34.10 50.74
N MET A 2 -45.81 33.93 49.70
CA MET A 2 -44.89 32.81 49.39
C MET A 2 -45.49 31.64 48.62
N LEU A 3 -45.11 31.64 47.33
CA LEU A 3 -45.47 30.75 46.24
C LEU A 3 -44.52 29.56 46.19
N SER A 4 -45.10 28.40 45.86
CA SER A 4 -44.41 27.15 45.54
C SER A 4 -43.63 27.28 44.22
N GLY A 5 -42.31 27.02 44.27
CA GLY A 5 -41.42 27.00 43.11
C GLY A 5 -41.29 25.59 42.54
N SER A 6 -41.94 25.35 41.40
CA SER A 6 -41.85 24.12 40.62
C SER A 6 -40.61 24.17 39.71
N SER A 7 -39.69 23.24 39.93
CA SER A 7 -38.48 23.02 39.12
C SER A 7 -38.85 22.27 37.84
N ARG A 8 -38.71 22.92 36.68
CA ARG A 8 -38.84 22.31 35.35
C ARG A 8 -37.45 21.96 34.83
N ALA A 9 -37.23 20.66 34.57
CA ALA A 9 -36.09 20.15 33.81
C ALA A 9 -36.23 20.51 32.31
N PRO A 10 -35.13 20.79 31.60
CA PRO A 10 -35.17 21.00 30.15
C PRO A 10 -35.27 19.66 29.41
N ALA A 11 -36.21 19.60 28.47
CA ALA A 11 -36.42 18.48 27.57
C ALA A 11 -35.28 18.37 26.54
N LEU A 12 -34.63 17.22 26.49
CA LEU A 12 -33.70 16.82 25.44
C LEU A 12 -34.48 16.60 24.14
N ALA A 13 -34.25 17.46 23.14
CA ALA A 13 -34.74 17.28 21.79
C ALA A 13 -33.98 16.14 21.11
N ARG A 14 -34.61 14.96 21.01
CA ARG A 14 -34.17 13.86 20.14
C ARG A 14 -34.44 14.23 18.69
N LEU A 15 -33.37 14.52 17.95
CA LEU A 15 -33.37 14.66 16.49
C LEU A 15 -33.42 13.24 15.87
N THR A 16 -34.60 12.79 15.48
CA THR A 16 -34.79 11.61 14.63
C THR A 16 -34.46 11.98 13.18
N ILE A 17 -33.25 11.65 12.74
CA ILE A 17 -32.87 11.72 11.33
C ILE A 17 -33.47 10.49 10.63
N SER A 18 -34.63 10.69 9.99
CA SER A 18 -35.21 9.75 9.03
C SER A 18 -34.27 9.61 7.82
N ARG A 19 -33.48 8.54 7.77
CA ARG A 19 -32.80 8.10 6.55
C ARG A 19 -33.83 7.48 5.61
N ARG A 20 -34.36 8.29 4.68
CA ARG A 20 -35.03 7.76 3.49
C ARG A 20 -33.98 7.16 2.57
N LEU A 21 -34.13 5.87 2.33
CA LEU A 21 -33.53 5.09 1.26
C LEU A 21 -33.58 5.85 -0.07
N ALA A 22 -32.41 6.17 -0.62
CA ALA A 22 -32.23 6.36 -2.06
C ALA A 22 -31.36 5.20 -2.56
N ARG A 23 -32.04 4.09 -2.90
CA ARG A 23 -31.52 3.13 -3.87
C ARG A 23 -31.65 3.76 -5.26
N SER A 24 -30.65 3.48 -6.09
CA SER A 24 -30.62 3.65 -7.55
C SER A 24 -30.18 5.02 -8.09
N ALA A 25 -28.94 5.08 -8.56
CA ALA A 25 -28.68 5.08 -10.01
C ALA A 25 -27.17 4.86 -10.24
N VAL A 26 -26.86 3.75 -10.92
CA VAL A 26 -25.59 3.58 -11.63
C VAL A 26 -25.48 4.71 -12.65
N SER A 27 -24.76 5.76 -12.26
CA SER A 27 -24.32 6.81 -13.16
C SER A 27 -23.14 6.26 -13.93
N THR A 28 -23.41 5.77 -15.13
CA THR A 28 -22.39 5.51 -16.15
C THR A 28 -21.87 6.86 -16.62
N SER A 29 -21.02 7.51 -15.81
CA SER A 29 -20.36 8.74 -16.21
C SER A 29 -19.20 8.35 -17.10
N ARG A 30 -19.43 8.39 -18.42
CA ARG A 30 -18.34 8.43 -19.41
C ARG A 30 -17.52 9.69 -19.16
N ARG A 31 -16.54 9.61 -18.26
CA ARG A 31 -15.43 10.57 -18.17
C ARG A 31 -14.66 10.45 -19.49
N LEU A 32 -14.87 11.42 -20.36
CA LEU A 32 -14.05 11.64 -21.55
C LEU A 32 -12.60 11.79 -21.09
N HIS A 33 -11.82 10.75 -21.32
CA HIS A 33 -10.40 10.74 -21.07
C HIS A 33 -9.74 11.79 -21.98
N SER A 34 -9.27 12.88 -21.38
CA SER A 34 -8.19 13.66 -21.96
C SER A 34 -6.96 12.76 -21.95
N HIS A 35 -6.72 12.07 -23.07
CA HIS A 35 -5.45 11.41 -23.34
C HIS A 35 -4.36 12.49 -23.43
N GLN A 36 -3.80 12.86 -22.29
CA GLN A 36 -2.45 13.40 -22.28
C GLN A 36 -1.54 12.23 -22.67
N LYS A 37 -1.22 12.16 -23.97
CA LYS A 37 -0.21 11.26 -24.52
C LYS A 37 1.14 11.63 -23.89
N CYS A 38 1.40 11.08 -22.70
CA CYS A 38 2.75 10.86 -22.27
C CYS A 38 3.30 9.76 -23.18
N SER A 39 4.07 10.16 -24.19
CA SER A 39 4.92 9.26 -24.94
C SER A 39 5.81 8.52 -23.95
N PHE A 40 5.41 7.30 -23.59
CA PHE A 40 6.27 6.36 -22.91
C PHE A 40 7.42 6.03 -23.87
N ALA A 41 8.54 6.73 -23.69
CA ALA A 41 9.83 6.21 -24.12
C ALA A 41 10.03 4.91 -23.35
N THR A 42 9.85 3.79 -24.04
CA THR A 42 10.30 2.47 -23.61
C THR A 42 11.75 2.60 -23.12
N PRO A 43 12.07 2.26 -21.87
CA PRO A 43 13.45 2.11 -21.49
C PRO A 43 13.98 0.91 -22.28
N ASN A 44 14.90 1.18 -23.22
CA ASN A 44 15.78 0.18 -23.79
C ASN A 44 16.49 -0.53 -22.64
N ARG A 45 15.96 -1.68 -22.24
CA ARG A 45 16.66 -2.65 -21.42
C ARG A 45 17.72 -3.26 -22.34
N PRO A 46 19.03 -3.09 -22.10
CA PRO A 46 20.01 -3.91 -22.77
C PRO A 46 19.83 -5.33 -22.22
N THR A 47 19.05 -6.14 -22.91
CA THR A 47 19.18 -7.59 -22.85
C THR A 47 20.55 -7.91 -23.43
N GLN A 48 21.57 -7.95 -22.56
CA GLN A 48 22.79 -8.71 -22.83
C GLN A 48 22.39 -10.18 -22.78
N SER A 49 21.79 -10.66 -23.86
CA SER A 49 21.64 -12.08 -24.11
C SER A 49 22.98 -12.60 -24.60
N HIS A 50 23.76 -13.16 -23.68
CA HIS A 50 24.78 -14.15 -24.03
C HIS A 50 24.05 -15.38 -24.60
N HIS A 51 23.63 -15.32 -25.86
CA HIS A 51 23.34 -16.52 -26.64
C HIS A 51 24.66 -17.20 -26.95
N ARG A 52 25.08 -18.05 -26.02
CA ARG A 52 26.03 -19.14 -26.23
C ARG A 52 25.46 -20.01 -27.36
N TRP A 53 26.01 -19.84 -28.55
CA TRP A 53 25.80 -20.76 -29.65
C TRP A 53 26.26 -22.14 -29.19
N LEU A 54 25.31 -23.06 -28.97
CA LEU A 54 25.60 -24.49 -28.94
C LEU A 54 25.91 -24.89 -30.38
N SER A 55 27.20 -24.97 -30.68
CA SER A 55 27.71 -25.60 -31.90
C SER A 55 27.31 -27.08 -31.85
N THR A 56 26.20 -27.41 -32.49
CA THR A 56 25.87 -28.79 -32.84
C THR A 56 26.93 -29.29 -33.81
N THR A 57 27.84 -30.12 -33.30
CA THR A 57 28.81 -30.85 -34.09
C THR A 57 28.05 -31.87 -34.94
N THR A 58 27.75 -31.51 -36.17
CA THR A 58 27.23 -32.43 -37.18
C THR A 58 28.38 -33.31 -37.66
N THR A 59 28.42 -34.54 -37.17
CA THR A 59 29.28 -35.60 -37.69
C THR A 59 28.83 -35.95 -39.11
N SER A 60 29.59 -35.51 -40.09
CA SER A 60 29.44 -35.84 -41.51
C SER A 60 30.09 -37.19 -41.81
N THR A 61 29.29 -38.26 -41.78
CA THR A 61 29.65 -39.54 -42.38
C THR A 61 29.33 -39.50 -43.87
N SER A 62 30.38 -39.55 -44.69
CA SER A 62 30.31 -39.68 -46.14
C SER A 62 30.43 -41.14 -46.56
N THR A 63 30.04 -41.42 -47.81
CA THR A 63 30.16 -42.68 -48.59
C THR A 63 29.00 -43.67 -48.37
N THR A 64 28.33 -44.26 -49.38
CA THR A 64 28.63 -44.43 -50.81
C THR A 64 27.38 -44.92 -51.57
N THR A 65 27.15 -44.35 -52.77
CA THR A 65 26.61 -44.95 -54.02
C THR A 65 25.25 -45.67 -54.12
N THR A 66 24.62 -45.43 -55.28
CA THR A 66 23.58 -46.20 -56.01
C THR A 66 22.14 -46.20 -55.48
N ASP A 67 21.38 -45.15 -55.82
CA ASP A 67 20.34 -45.17 -56.88
C ASP A 67 19.64 -43.80 -56.90
N ALA A 68 19.57 -43.17 -58.06
CA ALA A 68 19.08 -41.80 -58.23
C ALA A 68 17.55 -41.74 -58.12
N ALA A 69 17.03 -41.77 -56.89
CA ALA A 69 15.70 -41.25 -56.59
C ALA A 69 15.77 -39.71 -56.57
N PRO A 70 14.77 -39.01 -57.15
CA PRO A 70 14.78 -37.55 -57.20
C PRO A 70 14.82 -37.00 -55.77
N VAL A 71 15.83 -36.15 -55.50
CA VAL A 71 15.95 -35.39 -54.25
C VAL A 71 14.69 -34.55 -54.11
N ARG A 72 13.72 -35.02 -53.33
CA ARG A 72 12.53 -34.25 -53.00
C ARG A 72 12.96 -33.09 -52.11
N ASP A 73 12.70 -31.88 -52.58
CA ASP A 73 12.95 -30.64 -51.85
C ASP A 73 12.03 -30.56 -50.61
N PHE A 74 12.45 -31.23 -49.54
CA PHE A 74 11.73 -31.29 -48.25
C PHE A 74 11.34 -29.91 -47.71
N PHE A 75 12.12 -28.87 -48.04
CA PHE A 75 11.83 -27.49 -47.70
C PHE A 75 10.64 -26.92 -48.49
N LEU A 76 10.55 -27.16 -49.80
CA LEU A 76 9.47 -26.63 -50.63
C LEU A 76 8.15 -27.33 -50.31
N ASP A 77 8.19 -28.63 -50.04
CA ASP A 77 7.00 -29.42 -49.67
C ASP A 77 6.44 -29.07 -48.28
N ASN A 78 7.27 -28.51 -47.39
CA ASN A 78 6.85 -28.09 -46.04
C ASN A 78 6.82 -26.56 -45.85
N LEU A 79 7.11 -25.77 -46.87
CA LEU A 79 7.20 -24.30 -46.78
C LEU A 79 5.88 -23.70 -46.27
N GLY A 80 4.74 -24.21 -46.76
CA GLY A 80 3.42 -23.81 -46.28
C GLY A 80 3.17 -24.13 -44.80
N LYS A 81 3.62 -25.30 -44.32
CA LYS A 81 3.46 -25.70 -42.91
C LYS A 81 4.35 -24.88 -41.98
N ILE A 82 5.59 -24.61 -42.39
CA ILE A 82 6.53 -23.76 -41.64
C ILE A 82 5.98 -22.34 -41.54
N PHE A 83 5.50 -21.79 -42.66
CA PHE A 83 4.92 -20.44 -42.68
C PHE A 83 3.66 -20.33 -41.80
N LEU A 84 2.74 -21.29 -41.92
CA LEU A 84 1.54 -21.34 -41.06
C LEU A 84 1.90 -21.55 -39.58
N SER A 85 2.92 -22.35 -39.29
CA SER A 85 3.42 -22.54 -37.91
C SER A 85 3.97 -21.24 -37.32
N ILE A 86 4.80 -20.51 -38.07
CA ILE A 86 5.36 -19.22 -37.64
C ILE A 86 4.24 -18.20 -37.39
N ILE A 87 3.28 -18.08 -38.32
CA ILE A 87 2.12 -17.20 -38.14
C ILE A 87 1.31 -17.62 -36.90
N GLY A 88 1.09 -18.93 -36.71
CA GLY A 88 0.39 -19.45 -35.54
C GLY A 88 1.07 -19.06 -34.23
N VAL A 89 2.40 -19.16 -34.15
CA VAL A 89 3.19 -18.73 -32.98
C VAL A 89 3.08 -17.22 -32.76
N ILE A 90 3.13 -16.40 -33.81
CA ILE A 90 2.97 -14.94 -33.71
C ILE A 90 1.57 -14.58 -33.19
N ILE A 91 0.52 -15.17 -33.76
CA ILE A 91 -0.87 -14.93 -33.34
C ILE A 91 -1.06 -15.36 -31.88
N ALA A 92 -0.57 -16.54 -31.48
CA ALA A 92 -0.63 -17.00 -30.10
C ALA A 92 0.12 -16.04 -29.14
N SER A 93 1.29 -15.54 -29.54
CA SER A 93 2.05 -14.56 -28.77
C SER A 93 1.30 -13.22 -28.63
N LEU A 94 0.63 -12.74 -29.68
CA LEU A 94 -0.16 -11.52 -29.65
C LEU A 94 -1.41 -11.66 -28.76
N ILE A 95 -2.12 -12.79 -28.88
CA ILE A 95 -3.28 -13.11 -28.04
C ILE A 95 -2.85 -13.12 -26.57
N ARG A 96 -1.75 -13.82 -26.25
CA ARG A 96 -1.20 -13.87 -24.89
C ARG A 96 -0.86 -12.48 -24.36
N SER A 97 -0.21 -11.63 -25.18
CA SER A 97 0.13 -10.25 -24.81
C SER A 97 -1.11 -9.39 -24.58
N HIS A 98 -2.13 -9.52 -25.42
CA HIS A 98 -3.38 -8.77 -25.30
C HIS A 98 -4.13 -9.12 -24.02
N PHE A 99 -4.29 -10.41 -23.71
CA PHE A 99 -4.97 -10.84 -22.49
C PHE A 99 -4.19 -10.48 -21.22
N GLY A 100 -2.86 -10.60 -21.24
CA GLY A 100 -2.01 -10.18 -20.11
C GLY A 100 -2.15 -8.69 -19.80
N THR A 101 -2.13 -7.85 -20.85
CA THR A 101 -2.31 -6.39 -20.69
C THR A 101 -3.71 -6.04 -20.21
N LYS A 102 -4.74 -6.68 -20.77
CA LYS A 102 -6.14 -6.46 -20.37
C LYS A 102 -6.40 -6.77 -18.90
N ASN A 103 -5.82 -7.87 -18.39
CA ASN A 103 -5.95 -8.24 -16.98
C ASN A 103 -5.27 -7.20 -16.07
N LEU A 104 -4.03 -6.81 -16.41
CA LEU A 104 -3.30 -5.77 -15.67
C LEU A 104 -4.08 -4.45 -15.62
N THR A 105 -4.61 -4.00 -16.76
CA THR A 105 -5.40 -2.75 -16.81
C THR A 105 -6.69 -2.88 -16.01
N ALA A 106 -7.36 -4.03 -16.03
CA ALA A 106 -8.59 -4.22 -15.28
C ALA A 106 -8.38 -4.07 -13.76
N ILE A 107 -7.32 -4.68 -13.22
CA ILE A 107 -6.99 -4.59 -11.80
C ILE A 107 -6.58 -3.16 -11.43
N ARG A 108 -5.80 -2.50 -12.30
CA ARG A 108 -5.43 -1.10 -12.10
C ARG A 108 -6.67 -0.21 -12.06
N ASP A 109 -7.57 -0.36 -13.02
CA ASP A 109 -8.79 0.44 -13.11
C ASP A 109 -9.72 0.16 -11.90
N GLU A 110 -9.77 -1.08 -11.40
CA GLU A 110 -10.46 -1.44 -10.15
C GLU A 110 -9.83 -0.75 -8.92
N LEU A 111 -8.50 -0.72 -8.83
CA LEU A 111 -7.79 -0.01 -7.75
C LEU A 111 -8.00 1.51 -7.82
N GLU A 112 -8.07 2.07 -9.02
CA GLU A 112 -8.40 3.49 -9.23
C GLU A 112 -9.86 3.81 -8.88
N GLU A 113 -10.80 2.93 -9.23
CA GLU A 113 -12.24 3.09 -8.94
C GLU A 113 -12.56 2.93 -7.44
N THR A 114 -11.83 2.05 -6.75
CA THR A 114 -11.97 1.82 -5.31
C THR A 114 -11.22 2.83 -4.45
N ALA A 115 -10.32 3.63 -5.04
CA ALA A 115 -9.56 4.62 -4.31
C ALA A 115 -10.48 5.66 -3.66
N ALA A 116 -10.29 5.89 -2.36
CA ALA A 116 -11.14 6.79 -1.61
C ALA A 116 -10.98 8.26 -2.03
N LEU A 117 -9.83 8.63 -2.58
CA LEU A 117 -9.47 9.99 -3.00
C LEU A 117 -8.79 10.00 -4.37
N ASP A 118 -9.16 10.98 -5.19
CA ASP A 118 -8.41 11.30 -6.41
C ASP A 118 -7.05 11.95 -6.04
N PRO A 119 -5.98 11.80 -6.85
CA PRO A 119 -4.69 12.44 -6.58
C PRO A 119 -4.78 13.96 -6.38
N LYS A 120 -5.69 14.62 -7.10
CA LYS A 120 -5.95 16.05 -6.94
C LYS A 120 -6.59 16.38 -5.58
N GLU A 121 -7.49 15.55 -5.08
CA GLU A 121 -8.10 15.74 -3.76
C GLU A 121 -7.04 15.63 -2.64
N ILE A 122 -6.05 14.73 -2.80
CA ILE A 122 -4.92 14.61 -1.87
C ILE A 122 -4.08 15.90 -1.88
N ASP A 123 -3.81 16.47 -3.06
CA ASP A 123 -3.09 17.74 -3.16
C ASP A 123 -3.89 18.90 -2.55
N ASP A 124 -5.20 19.00 -2.84
CA ASP A 124 -6.08 20.00 -2.26
C ASP A 124 -6.13 19.87 -0.73
N LEU A 125 -6.19 18.64 -0.20
CA LEU A 125 -6.12 18.35 1.23
C LEU A 125 -4.81 18.87 1.84
N ARG A 126 -3.66 18.57 1.25
CA ARG A 126 -2.35 19.07 1.73
C ARG A 126 -2.25 20.59 1.65
N MET A 127 -2.84 21.18 0.62
CA MET A 127 -2.83 22.63 0.42
C MET A 127 -3.76 23.38 1.36
N ALA A 128 -4.84 22.74 1.82
CA ALA A 128 -5.72 23.26 2.87
C ALA A 128 -5.07 23.15 4.26
N ASN A 129 -4.13 22.23 4.45
CA ASN A 129 -3.48 21.92 5.73
C ASN A 129 -2.02 22.39 5.82
N ARG A 130 -1.69 23.55 5.25
CA ARG A 130 -0.32 24.10 5.29
C ARG A 130 0.22 24.34 6.70
N GLU A 131 -0.67 24.53 7.67
CA GLU A 131 -0.31 24.73 9.07
C GLU A 131 0.10 23.42 9.78
N LEU A 132 -0.30 22.27 9.23
CA LEU A 132 0.14 20.96 9.70
C LEU A 132 1.55 20.69 9.19
N SER A 133 2.54 21.28 9.86
CA SER A 133 3.96 21.08 9.58
C SER A 133 4.46 19.73 10.14
N PRO A 134 5.60 19.21 9.65
CA PRO A 134 6.23 18.01 10.22
C PRO A 134 6.44 18.11 11.74
N ASP A 135 6.87 19.27 12.24
CA ASP A 135 7.11 19.47 13.68
C ASP A 135 5.82 19.38 14.50
N LEU A 136 4.71 19.95 14.00
CA LEU A 136 3.41 19.83 14.65
C LEU A 136 2.91 18.39 14.62
N PHE A 137 3.15 17.66 13.52
CA PHE A 137 2.85 16.24 13.43
C PHE A 137 3.65 15.42 14.46
N ARG A 138 4.94 15.69 14.63
CA ARG A 138 5.78 15.03 15.65
C ARG A 138 5.29 15.29 17.05
N LEU A 139 4.89 16.52 17.35
CA LEU A 139 4.31 16.86 18.64
C LEU A 139 3.02 16.07 18.88
N ILE A 140 2.14 15.98 17.87
CA ILE A 140 0.93 15.15 17.94
C ILE A 140 1.31 13.69 18.24
N LEU A 141 2.27 13.12 17.51
CA LEU A 141 2.76 11.77 17.74
C LEU A 141 3.29 11.58 19.17
N GLN A 142 4.11 12.51 19.66
CA GLN A 142 4.71 12.45 20.99
C GLN A 142 3.65 12.50 22.10
N GLU A 143 2.64 13.36 21.98
CA GLU A 143 1.59 13.47 22.99
C GLU A 143 0.60 12.32 22.95
N LEU A 144 0.26 11.85 21.75
CA LEU A 144 -0.53 10.64 21.60
C LEU A 144 0.22 9.43 22.15
N ASN A 145 1.54 9.38 22.13
CA ASN A 145 2.30 8.33 22.82
C ASN A 145 2.42 8.57 24.34
N GLY A 146 2.64 9.82 24.77
CA GLY A 146 2.90 10.18 26.17
C GLY A 146 1.67 10.18 27.08
N ASN A 147 0.47 10.46 26.56
CA ASN A 147 -0.77 10.42 27.35
C ASN A 147 -1.21 8.98 27.72
N SER A 148 -0.42 7.97 27.36
CA SER A 148 -0.78 6.55 27.55
C SER A 148 -0.49 5.99 28.94
N ASN A 149 -0.31 6.84 29.95
CA ASN A 149 0.15 6.50 31.31
C ASN A 149 -0.72 5.51 32.11
N SER A 150 -1.78 4.92 31.54
CA SER A 150 -2.80 4.17 32.29
C SER A 150 -3.16 2.77 31.81
N SER A 151 -2.65 2.29 30.67
CA SER A 151 -2.95 0.93 30.19
C SER A 151 -1.69 0.27 29.69
N GLY A 152 -1.47 -0.99 30.09
CA GLY A 152 -0.23 -1.75 29.93
C GLY A 152 0.30 -1.82 28.49
N SER A 153 1.49 -2.43 28.36
CA SER A 153 2.37 -2.53 27.18
C SER A 153 1.75 -3.00 25.84
N GLY A 154 0.43 -3.19 25.76
CA GLY A 154 -0.27 -3.54 24.53
C GLY A 154 -0.30 -2.40 23.52
N GLN A 155 -0.38 -2.76 22.25
CA GLN A 155 -0.52 -1.85 21.12
C GLN A 155 -1.70 -0.90 21.36
N ARG A 156 -1.41 0.42 21.41
CA ARG A 156 -2.44 1.44 21.63
C ARG A 156 -3.43 1.41 20.48
N ARG A 157 -4.64 0.93 20.76
CA ARG A 157 -5.78 0.98 19.86
C ARG A 157 -6.72 2.09 20.32
N MET A 158 -7.25 2.84 19.38
CA MET A 158 -8.24 3.89 19.65
C MET A 158 -9.28 3.93 18.55
N THR A 159 -10.46 4.46 18.86
CA THR A 159 -11.49 4.72 17.86
C THR A 159 -11.12 5.95 17.03
N TYR A 160 -11.76 6.11 15.86
CA TYR A 160 -11.56 7.29 15.03
C TYR A 160 -11.96 8.58 15.77
N GLU A 161 -13.06 8.54 16.51
CA GLU A 161 -13.54 9.69 17.27
C GLU A 161 -12.54 10.11 18.36
N GLU A 162 -12.02 9.16 19.14
CA GLU A 162 -11.00 9.42 20.15
C GLU A 162 -9.73 10.03 19.54
N PHE A 163 -9.29 9.51 18.39
CA PHE A 163 -8.14 10.04 17.66
C PHE A 163 -8.37 11.50 17.25
N VAL A 164 -9.49 11.79 16.59
CA VAL A 164 -9.83 13.14 16.11
C VAL A 164 -9.96 14.12 17.27
N GLN A 165 -10.60 13.72 18.38
CA GLN A 165 -10.73 14.56 19.56
C GLN A 165 -9.35 14.92 20.13
N GLN A 166 -8.44 13.95 20.28
CA GLN A 166 -7.10 14.20 20.81
C GLN A 166 -6.27 15.08 19.87
N VAL A 167 -6.26 14.79 18.56
CA VAL A 167 -5.57 15.62 17.56
C VAL A 167 -6.10 17.05 17.59
N ARG A 168 -7.42 17.23 17.64
CA ARG A 168 -8.04 18.55 17.74
C ARG A 168 -7.63 19.29 18.99
N THR A 169 -7.61 18.65 20.15
CA THR A 169 -7.16 19.27 21.41
C THR A 169 -5.71 19.75 21.31
N ILE A 170 -4.82 18.95 20.70
CA ILE A 170 -3.41 19.32 20.50
C ILE A 170 -3.31 20.51 19.54
N LEU A 171 -3.99 20.46 18.39
CA LEU A 171 -4.00 21.55 17.41
C LEU A 171 -4.51 22.87 18.01
N MET A 172 -5.60 22.80 18.78
CA MET A 172 -6.18 23.98 19.45
C MET A 172 -5.22 24.60 20.47
N ARG A 173 -4.43 23.77 21.18
CA ARG A 173 -3.47 24.26 22.16
C ARG A 173 -2.27 24.94 21.51
N GLU A 174 -1.75 24.37 20.42
CA GLU A 174 -0.52 24.88 19.78
C GLU A 174 -0.74 26.04 18.81
N LYS A 175 -1.89 26.05 18.12
CA LYS A 175 -2.17 27.00 17.04
C LYS A 175 -3.40 27.88 17.29
N GLY A 176 -4.13 27.63 18.38
CA GLY A 176 -5.34 28.37 18.75
C GLY A 176 -6.64 27.76 18.22
N GLU A 177 -7.77 28.34 18.64
CA GLU A 177 -9.12 27.80 18.39
C GLU A 177 -9.50 27.67 16.90
N THR A 178 -8.85 28.44 16.02
CA THR A 178 -9.12 28.44 14.58
C THR A 178 -8.39 27.33 13.83
N CYS A 179 -7.39 26.69 14.45
CA CYS A 179 -6.63 25.65 13.79
C CYS A 179 -7.42 24.35 13.76
N THR A 180 -7.81 23.95 12.55
CA THR A 180 -8.53 22.71 12.28
C THR A 180 -7.96 22.07 11.02
N ILE A 181 -8.15 20.75 10.89
CA ILE A 181 -7.78 20.07 9.66
C ILE A 181 -8.75 20.50 8.56
N GLY A 182 -8.26 21.33 7.62
CA GLY A 182 -9.01 21.73 6.44
C GLY A 182 -9.39 20.52 5.60
N LEU A 183 -10.59 20.51 5.04
CA LEU A 183 -11.11 19.39 4.24
C LEU A 183 -11.12 18.03 4.99
N GLY A 184 -11.36 18.03 6.31
CA GLY A 184 -11.40 16.81 7.13
C GLY A 184 -12.34 15.71 6.62
N TYR A 185 -13.41 16.05 5.91
CA TYR A 185 -14.32 15.07 5.30
C TYR A 185 -13.62 14.15 4.26
N LEU A 186 -12.49 14.58 3.68
CA LEU A 186 -11.67 13.73 2.81
C LEU A 186 -10.96 12.64 3.61
N LEU A 187 -10.47 12.96 4.82
CA LEU A 187 -9.94 11.95 5.74
C LEU A 187 -11.04 10.99 6.18
N ASP A 188 -12.24 11.50 6.49
CA ASP A 188 -13.39 10.65 6.83
C ASP A 188 -13.68 9.61 5.73
N ARG A 189 -13.68 10.03 4.46
CA ARG A 189 -13.85 9.12 3.31
C ARG A 189 -12.79 8.02 3.28
N VAL A 190 -11.52 8.37 3.49
CA VAL A 190 -10.41 7.40 3.51
C VAL A 190 -10.59 6.41 4.65
N VAL A 191 -10.91 6.90 5.84
CA VAL A 191 -11.12 6.04 7.02
C VAL A 191 -12.27 5.09 6.77
N ILE A 192 -13.42 5.59 6.28
CA ILE A 192 -14.58 4.75 5.99
C ILE A 192 -14.22 3.66 4.97
N ALA A 193 -13.56 4.02 3.88
CA ALA A 193 -13.15 3.07 2.84
C ALA A 193 -12.17 2.02 3.38
N ALA A 194 -11.15 2.44 4.14
CA ALA A 194 -10.16 1.54 4.72
C ALA A 194 -10.78 0.56 5.74
N LEU A 195 -11.67 1.04 6.62
CA LEU A 195 -12.36 0.19 7.59
C LEU A 195 -13.32 -0.80 6.89
N GLN A 196 -14.02 -0.38 5.84
CA GLN A 196 -14.86 -1.27 5.03
C GLN A 196 -14.03 -2.36 4.36
N GLN A 197 -12.88 -2.02 3.79
CA GLN A 197 -11.98 -2.99 3.15
C GLN A 197 -11.47 -4.04 4.17
N GLN A 198 -11.15 -3.61 5.39
CA GLN A 198 -10.72 -4.53 6.45
C GLN A 198 -11.85 -5.43 6.94
N GLN A 199 -13.08 -4.93 7.03
CA GLN A 199 -14.26 -5.76 7.33
C GLN A 199 -14.49 -6.82 6.26
N THR A 200 -14.43 -6.46 4.97
CA THR A 200 -14.57 -7.43 3.87
C THR A 200 -13.48 -8.51 3.92
N THR A 201 -12.24 -8.12 4.20
CA THR A 201 -11.12 -9.07 4.32
C THR A 201 -11.31 -10.05 5.49
N THR A 202 -11.79 -9.53 6.63
CA THR A 202 -12.06 -10.33 7.83
C THR A 202 -13.22 -11.30 7.61
N ASN A 203 -14.30 -10.84 6.98
CA ASN A 203 -15.48 -11.67 6.68
C ASN A 203 -15.14 -12.80 5.70
N ASN A 204 -14.39 -12.50 4.64
CA ASN A 204 -13.96 -13.51 3.66
C ASN A 204 -13.10 -14.61 4.30
N THR A 205 -12.33 -14.29 5.34
CA THR A 205 -11.50 -15.28 6.06
C THR A 205 -12.35 -16.12 7.01
N GLN A 206 -13.44 -15.57 7.57
CA GLN A 206 -14.33 -16.31 8.46
C GLN A 206 -15.37 -17.19 7.73
N GLU A 207 -15.80 -16.83 6.52
CA GLU A 207 -16.79 -17.62 5.76
C GLU A 207 -16.29 -19.02 5.34
N GLU A 208 -14.97 -19.25 5.28
CA GLU A 208 -14.40 -20.60 5.10
C GLU A 208 -14.56 -21.49 6.34
N SER A 209 -15.01 -20.94 7.48
CA SER A 209 -15.19 -21.64 8.76
C SER A 209 -16.62 -21.54 9.32
N LEU A 210 -17.63 -21.89 8.52
CA LEU A 210 -18.98 -22.39 8.90
C LEU A 210 -19.93 -21.56 9.80
N THR A 211 -21.17 -21.46 9.28
CA THR A 211 -22.50 -21.22 9.89
C THR A 211 -22.95 -19.79 10.24
N THR A 212 -23.74 -19.25 9.30
CA THR A 212 -24.85 -18.30 9.41
C THR A 212 -25.29 -17.92 10.83
N THR A 213 -24.79 -16.80 11.34
CA THR A 213 -25.46 -16.03 12.39
C THR A 213 -25.61 -14.58 11.92
N SER A 214 -26.82 -14.06 12.13
CA SER A 214 -27.37 -12.82 11.57
C SER A 214 -26.56 -11.57 11.95
N THR A 215 -26.18 -10.81 10.93
CA THR A 215 -25.44 -9.55 10.96
C THR A 215 -26.28 -8.43 11.59
N ASP A 216 -25.86 -7.95 12.75
CA ASP A 216 -26.40 -6.74 13.36
C ASP A 216 -25.69 -5.52 12.74
N ASP A 217 -26.47 -4.55 12.24
CA ASP A 217 -26.05 -3.37 11.45
C ASP A 217 -25.45 -2.24 12.33
N SER A 218 -24.78 -2.60 13.42
CA SER A 218 -24.17 -1.70 14.41
C SER A 218 -22.86 -2.37 14.84
N SER A 219 -21.66 -1.82 14.63
CA SER A 219 -21.25 -0.44 14.79
C SER A 219 -19.89 -0.21 14.11
N MET A 220 -19.87 0.43 12.93
CA MET A 220 -18.60 0.87 12.31
C MET A 220 -17.84 1.88 13.20
N GLN A 221 -18.54 2.51 14.14
CA GLN A 221 -18.00 3.50 15.08
C GLN A 221 -17.14 2.89 16.20
N ASP A 222 -17.30 1.60 16.50
CA ASP A 222 -16.57 0.94 17.59
C ASP A 222 -15.30 0.23 17.10
N LEU A 223 -14.98 0.32 15.80
CA LEU A 223 -13.77 -0.30 15.27
C LEU A 223 -12.54 0.45 15.78
N THR A 224 -11.75 -0.22 16.62
CA THR A 224 -10.50 0.33 17.14
C THR A 224 -9.34 -0.06 16.23
N MET A 225 -8.53 0.94 15.87
CA MET A 225 -7.34 0.73 15.05
C MET A 225 -6.08 1.13 15.82
N PRO A 226 -4.93 0.52 15.49
CA PRO A 226 -3.66 0.87 16.10
C PRO A 226 -3.27 2.31 15.76
N LEU A 227 -2.68 3.04 16.72
CA LEU A 227 -2.27 4.44 16.54
C LEU A 227 -1.47 4.69 15.23
N PRO A 228 -0.50 3.84 14.83
CA PRO A 228 0.20 4.03 13.57
C PRO A 228 -0.69 4.10 12.32
N PHE A 229 -1.80 3.36 12.29
CA PHE A 229 -2.78 3.47 11.20
C PHE A 229 -3.37 4.87 11.15
N TRP A 230 -3.80 5.41 12.30
CA TRP A 230 -4.36 6.76 12.39
C TRP A 230 -3.34 7.84 12.03
N MET A 231 -2.07 7.68 12.45
CA MET A 231 -1.00 8.58 12.05
C MET A 231 -0.74 8.52 10.54
N THR A 232 -0.86 7.34 9.93
CA THR A 232 -0.75 7.16 8.48
C THR A 232 -1.91 7.84 7.74
N VAL A 233 -3.14 7.80 8.28
CA VAL A 233 -4.26 8.58 7.75
C VAL A 233 -3.97 10.08 7.85
N LEU A 234 -3.51 10.56 9.01
CA LEU A 234 -3.19 11.98 9.21
C LEU A 234 -2.06 12.45 8.27
N SER A 235 -1.11 11.58 7.90
CA SER A 235 -0.02 11.94 6.99
C SER A 235 -0.49 12.27 5.58
N LEU A 236 -1.73 11.92 5.19
CA LEU A 236 -2.34 12.40 3.94
C LEU A 236 -2.44 13.93 3.91
N ALA A 237 -2.81 14.53 5.03
CA ALA A 237 -2.99 15.97 5.18
C ALA A 237 -1.67 16.71 5.46
N LEU A 238 -0.58 16.00 5.76
CA LEU A 238 0.71 16.59 6.08
C LEU A 238 1.27 17.37 4.89
N HIS A 239 1.38 18.69 5.07
CA HIS A 239 2.00 19.57 4.10
C HIS A 239 3.52 19.54 4.26
N GLY A 240 4.24 19.22 3.19
CA GLY A 240 5.69 19.19 3.20
C GLY A 240 6.26 18.44 2.00
N PRO A 241 7.58 18.57 1.78
CA PRO A 241 8.27 17.78 0.78
C PRO A 241 8.26 16.30 1.20
N VAL A 242 8.38 15.41 0.22
CA VAL A 242 8.25 13.97 0.46
C VAL A 242 9.26 13.42 1.47
N PRO A 243 10.55 13.82 1.48
CA PRO A 243 11.50 13.39 2.50
C PRO A 243 11.04 13.63 3.94
N ASP A 244 10.33 14.73 4.21
CA ASP A 244 9.86 15.02 5.56
C ASP A 244 8.68 14.12 5.96
N ARG A 245 7.81 13.79 5.01
CA ARG A 245 6.74 12.80 5.25
C ARG A 245 7.31 11.41 5.52
N ILE A 246 8.35 11.01 4.80
CA ILE A 246 9.06 9.73 5.04
C ILE A 246 9.64 9.72 6.46
N ARG A 247 10.33 10.79 6.88
CA ARG A 247 10.89 10.91 8.23
C ARG A 247 9.83 10.75 9.31
N VAL A 248 8.71 11.44 9.14
CA VAL A 248 7.59 11.36 10.07
C VAL A 248 7.01 9.95 10.15
N LEU A 249 6.82 9.25 9.02
CA LEU A 249 6.36 7.85 9.03
C LEU A 249 7.38 6.90 9.68
N TYR A 250 8.67 7.16 9.51
CA TYR A 250 9.72 6.40 10.19
C TYR A 250 9.68 6.58 11.71
N GLU A 251 9.45 7.80 12.18
CA GLU A 251 9.24 8.07 13.62
C GLU A 251 7.97 7.37 14.15
N VAL A 252 6.90 7.30 13.34
CA VAL A 252 5.72 6.48 13.66
C VAL A 252 6.10 5.00 13.84
N LEU A 253 6.95 4.44 12.97
CA LEU A 253 7.44 3.05 13.11
C LEU A 253 8.28 2.82 14.37
N GLN A 254 9.09 3.80 14.77
CA GLN A 254 9.87 3.73 16.01
C GLN A 254 8.98 3.69 17.25
N SER A 255 7.82 4.35 17.18
CA SER A 255 6.83 4.32 18.26
C SER A 255 5.98 3.04 18.33
N MET A 256 6.07 2.15 17.32
CA MET A 256 5.36 0.87 17.37
C MET A 256 5.95 -0.06 18.42
N PRO A 257 5.12 -0.71 19.25
CA PRO A 257 5.60 -1.75 20.14
C PRO A 257 6.19 -2.92 19.34
N PRO A 258 7.16 -3.65 19.89
CA PRO A 258 7.59 -4.92 19.30
C PRO A 258 6.39 -5.89 19.26
N GLN A 259 6.20 -6.57 18.13
CA GLN A 259 5.17 -7.59 18.01
C GLN A 259 5.59 -8.79 18.88
N GLU A 260 4.76 -9.16 19.84
CA GLU A 260 5.09 -10.16 20.88
C GLU A 260 5.24 -11.61 20.35
N GLU A 261 5.04 -11.85 19.06
CA GLU A 261 4.96 -13.20 18.48
C GLU A 261 6.25 -14.02 18.58
N ASP A 262 7.42 -13.39 18.79
CA ASP A 262 8.71 -14.09 18.94
C ASP A 262 9.22 -14.19 20.40
N ALA A 263 8.45 -13.68 21.37
CA ALA A 263 8.88 -13.67 22.78
C ALA A 263 8.97 -15.07 23.41
N THR A 264 8.50 -16.12 22.74
CA THR A 264 8.57 -17.50 23.25
C THR A 264 9.96 -18.13 23.11
N ASN A 265 10.90 -17.54 22.36
CA ASN A 265 12.21 -18.17 22.10
C ASN A 265 13.46 -17.41 22.58
N SER A 266 13.35 -16.19 23.11
CA SER A 266 14.50 -15.43 23.66
C SER A 266 14.49 -15.35 25.18
N MET A 267 14.60 -16.52 25.81
CA MET A 267 14.96 -16.62 27.22
C MET A 267 16.50 -16.67 27.28
N SER A 268 17.12 -15.73 28.00
CA SER A 268 18.55 -15.68 28.36
C SER A 268 19.40 -14.67 27.58
N MET A 269 19.70 -13.52 28.19
CA MET A 269 21.02 -13.25 28.78
C MET A 269 20.93 -11.91 29.54
N MET A 270 20.77 -11.99 30.86
CA MET A 270 20.73 -10.82 31.74
C MET A 270 22.15 -10.27 31.87
N THR A 271 22.55 -9.33 31.01
CA THR A 271 23.83 -8.63 31.15
C THR A 271 23.66 -7.50 32.17
N MET A 272 24.17 -7.74 33.38
CA MET A 272 24.37 -6.70 34.39
C MET A 272 25.48 -5.76 33.92
N ASN A 273 25.11 -4.63 33.31
CA ASN A 273 26.02 -3.49 33.15
C ASN A 273 25.49 -2.35 34.02
N ASP A 274 26.06 -2.24 35.22
CA ASP A 274 26.11 -1.02 36.01
C ASP A 274 27.06 -0.05 35.29
N ASP A 275 26.54 0.93 34.56
CA ASP A 275 27.27 2.17 34.34
C ASP A 275 26.31 3.36 34.22
N ASP A 276 26.48 4.23 35.20
CA ASP A 276 25.66 5.36 35.61
C ASP A 276 26.06 6.60 34.80
N HIS A 277 25.52 6.78 33.58
CA HIS A 277 25.56 8.08 32.89
C HIS A 277 24.21 8.43 32.23
N ASN A 278 23.63 9.46 32.83
CA ASN A 278 22.37 10.14 32.56
C ASN A 278 22.34 10.85 31.19
N ASP A 279 22.14 10.09 30.11
CA ASP A 279 21.76 10.65 28.81
C ASP A 279 20.25 10.39 28.56
N ASN A 280 19.48 11.46 28.45
CA ASN A 280 18.03 11.49 28.15
C ASN A 280 17.65 10.94 26.74
N ASN A 281 18.47 10.07 26.16
CA ASN A 281 18.16 9.41 24.91
C ASN A 281 17.19 8.26 25.21
N SER A 282 15.88 8.54 25.10
CA SER A 282 14.88 7.49 25.12
C SER A 282 15.30 6.39 24.13
N PRO A 283 15.42 5.13 24.55
CA PRO A 283 15.91 4.06 23.70
C PRO A 283 15.06 4.00 22.43
N THR A 284 15.68 4.31 21.29
CA THR A 284 14.98 4.32 20.01
C THR A 284 14.74 2.87 19.62
N THR A 285 13.47 2.45 19.57
CA THR A 285 13.12 1.09 19.15
C THR A 285 13.59 0.86 17.72
N PRO A 286 14.32 -0.22 17.43
CA PRO A 286 14.72 -0.53 16.06
C PRO A 286 13.48 -0.73 15.16
N VAL A 287 13.60 -0.29 13.91
CA VAL A 287 12.57 -0.48 12.89
C VAL A 287 12.85 -1.79 12.17
N THR A 288 11.99 -2.78 12.36
CA THR A 288 12.12 -4.10 11.72
C THR A 288 11.44 -4.14 10.36
N LEU A 289 11.80 -5.12 9.53
CA LEU A 289 11.15 -5.33 8.24
C LEU A 289 9.62 -5.52 8.37
N ASP A 290 9.18 -6.23 9.41
CA ASP A 290 7.75 -6.49 9.60
C ASP A 290 6.94 -5.21 9.91
N LYS A 291 7.52 -4.31 10.72
CA LYS A 291 6.97 -2.96 10.92
C LYS A 291 6.83 -2.20 9.60
N VAL A 292 7.84 -2.28 8.71
CA VAL A 292 7.78 -1.66 7.39
C VAL A 292 6.69 -2.29 6.52
N VAL A 293 6.56 -3.62 6.51
CA VAL A 293 5.48 -4.33 5.80
C VAL A 293 4.11 -3.86 6.29
N THR A 294 3.94 -3.72 7.61
CA THR A 294 2.71 -3.22 8.22
C THR A 294 2.39 -1.79 7.78
N MET A 295 3.39 -0.90 7.79
CA MET A 295 3.26 0.48 7.32
C MET A 295 2.89 0.55 5.83
N VAL A 296 3.49 -0.29 4.97
CA VAL A 296 3.12 -0.39 3.55
C VAL A 296 1.67 -0.82 3.40
N GLY A 297 1.19 -1.73 4.25
CA GLY A 297 -0.23 -2.10 4.31
C GLY A 297 -1.14 -0.91 4.63
N TYR A 298 -0.79 -0.10 5.63
CA TYR A 298 -1.56 1.11 5.93
C TYR A 298 -1.52 2.13 4.78
N LEU A 299 -0.39 2.29 4.09
CA LEU A 299 -0.29 3.15 2.91
C LEU A 299 -1.15 2.62 1.74
N GLN A 300 -1.25 1.29 1.57
CA GLN A 300 -2.15 0.67 0.59
C GLN A 300 -3.61 0.92 0.93
N ASP A 301 -4.01 0.69 2.18
CA ASP A 301 -5.40 0.86 2.64
C ASP A 301 -5.84 2.33 2.61
N THR A 302 -4.91 3.26 2.83
CA THR A 302 -5.17 4.71 2.81
C THR A 302 -4.96 5.37 1.44
N CYS A 303 -4.84 4.57 0.37
CA CYS A 303 -4.69 5.05 -1.02
C CYS A 303 -3.46 5.96 -1.24
N GLN A 304 -2.39 5.77 -0.48
CA GLN A 304 -1.16 6.57 -0.59
C GLN A 304 -0.14 6.00 -1.58
N LEU A 305 -0.36 4.79 -2.08
CA LEU A 305 0.46 4.14 -3.10
C LEU A 305 -0.17 4.26 -4.49
N VAL A 306 0.67 4.34 -5.52
CA VAL A 306 0.20 4.43 -6.91
C VAL A 306 -0.43 3.09 -7.34
N PRO A 307 -1.67 3.07 -7.87
CA PRO A 307 -2.38 1.85 -8.27
C PRO A 307 -1.56 0.90 -9.17
N ASP A 308 -0.94 1.43 -10.22
CA ASP A 308 -0.13 0.66 -11.19
C ASP A 308 1.00 -0.14 -10.55
N LYS A 309 1.55 0.35 -9.44
CA LYS A 309 2.72 -0.25 -8.78
C LYS A 309 2.34 -1.37 -7.83
N GLN A 310 1.08 -1.40 -7.40
CA GLN A 310 0.53 -2.42 -6.53
C GLN A 310 0.15 -3.70 -7.28
N VAL A 311 0.22 -3.73 -8.63
CA VAL A 311 -0.18 -4.91 -9.41
C VAL A 311 1.02 -5.84 -9.61
N VAL A 312 0.94 -7.03 -9.03
CA VAL A 312 2.01 -8.05 -9.11
C VAL A 312 1.57 -9.24 -9.97
N PRO A 313 2.51 -9.87 -10.71
CA PRO A 313 2.21 -11.10 -11.42
C PRO A 313 2.05 -12.28 -10.45
N ILE A 314 1.10 -13.16 -10.73
CA ILE A 314 0.97 -14.44 -10.02
C ILE A 314 2.07 -15.37 -10.54
N VAL A 315 2.97 -15.81 -9.64
CA VAL A 315 4.19 -16.57 -10.01
C VAL A 315 3.83 -17.95 -10.55
N GLU A 316 2.79 -18.58 -10.01
CA GLU A 316 2.37 -19.94 -10.35
C GLU A 316 1.68 -20.01 -11.73
N ASP A 317 0.94 -18.96 -12.11
CA ASP A 317 0.13 -18.91 -13.33
C ASP A 317 0.81 -18.18 -14.49
N LYS A 318 2.03 -18.60 -14.82
CA LYS A 318 2.76 -18.01 -15.95
C LYS A 318 2.21 -18.47 -17.31
N TYR A 319 1.52 -19.61 -17.40
CA TYR A 319 1.09 -20.21 -18.67
C TYR A 319 -0.38 -20.66 -18.62
N PRO A 320 -1.22 -20.39 -19.65
CA PRO A 320 -0.92 -19.80 -20.97
C PRO A 320 -1.04 -18.27 -21.04
N VAL A 321 -1.64 -17.61 -20.05
CA VAL A 321 -1.73 -16.15 -19.93
C VAL A 321 -1.25 -15.76 -18.54
N GLN A 322 -0.36 -14.77 -18.45
CA GLN A 322 0.11 -14.27 -17.16
C GLN A 322 -1.02 -13.55 -16.44
N GLN A 323 -1.41 -14.07 -15.29
CA GLN A 323 -2.38 -13.43 -14.43
C GLN A 323 -1.68 -12.43 -13.50
N HIS A 324 -2.42 -11.38 -13.16
CA HIS A 324 -1.99 -10.36 -12.21
C HIS A 324 -2.99 -10.31 -11.06
N ARG A 325 -2.56 -9.75 -9.93
CA ARG A 325 -3.43 -9.41 -8.80
C ARG A 325 -2.87 -8.22 -8.04
N ARG A 326 -3.63 -7.69 -7.09
CA ARG A 326 -3.09 -6.75 -6.09
C ARG A 326 -2.02 -7.48 -5.26
N GLY A 327 -0.85 -6.88 -5.15
CA GLY A 327 0.26 -7.36 -4.34
C GLY A 327 -0.02 -7.14 -2.87
N THR A 328 0.34 -8.14 -2.06
CA THR A 328 0.29 -8.00 -0.60
C THR A 328 1.40 -7.05 -0.14
N PRO A 329 1.27 -6.41 1.04
CA PRO A 329 2.31 -5.52 1.54
C PRO A 329 3.69 -6.19 1.58
N ARG A 330 3.72 -7.48 1.98
CA ARG A 330 4.94 -8.28 2.03
C ARG A 330 5.54 -8.51 0.65
N GLU A 331 4.73 -8.79 -0.37
CA GLU A 331 5.21 -8.93 -1.76
C GLU A 331 5.77 -7.63 -2.32
N LEU A 332 5.12 -6.50 -2.03
CA LEU A 332 5.57 -5.18 -2.51
C LEU A 332 6.94 -4.83 -1.91
N VAL A 333 7.17 -5.14 -0.64
CA VAL A 333 8.47 -4.94 0.02
C VAL A 333 9.52 -5.96 -0.45
N ALA A 334 9.16 -7.24 -0.54
CA ALA A 334 10.08 -8.32 -0.92
C ALA A 334 10.59 -8.19 -2.35
N TRP A 335 9.79 -7.62 -3.27
CA TRP A 335 10.15 -7.48 -4.68
C TRP A 335 11.44 -6.69 -4.91
N GLU A 336 11.81 -5.77 -4.01
CA GLU A 336 13.10 -5.06 -4.06
C GLU A 336 14.07 -5.53 -2.97
N ALA A 337 13.60 -5.93 -1.78
CA ALA A 337 14.47 -6.46 -0.73
C ALA A 337 15.24 -7.73 -1.16
N ALA A 338 14.69 -8.51 -2.11
CA ALA A 338 15.37 -9.65 -2.73
C ALA A 338 16.62 -9.25 -3.56
N ALA A 339 16.82 -7.96 -3.89
CA ALA A 339 18.00 -7.51 -4.62
C ALA A 339 19.18 -7.16 -3.70
N ASP A 340 18.96 -6.57 -2.51
CA ASP A 340 20.06 -6.01 -1.69
C ASP A 340 19.98 -6.28 -0.16
N ALA A 341 18.83 -6.69 0.41
CA ALA A 341 18.61 -6.68 1.87
C ALA A 341 18.53 -8.05 2.56
N ALA A 342 18.48 -9.16 1.84
CA ALA A 342 18.44 -10.50 2.45
C ALA A 342 19.75 -10.92 3.15
N ALA A 343 20.68 -10.00 3.42
CA ALA A 343 22.08 -10.33 3.65
C ALA A 343 22.67 -10.02 5.03
N LYS A 344 22.09 -9.20 5.94
CA LYS A 344 22.70 -9.13 7.29
C LYS A 344 21.97 -8.59 8.51
N ASP A 345 21.01 -7.65 8.44
CA ASP A 345 20.49 -7.03 9.66
C ASP A 345 18.97 -6.81 9.62
N ASP A 346 18.28 -7.22 10.70
CA ASP A 346 16.82 -7.06 10.87
C ASP A 346 16.40 -5.62 11.15
N VAL A 347 17.36 -4.71 11.37
CA VAL A 347 17.13 -3.31 11.71
C VAL A 347 17.35 -2.43 10.47
N LEU A 348 16.29 -1.74 10.05
CA LEU A 348 16.32 -0.81 8.95
C LEU A 348 16.54 0.61 9.48
N ASP A 349 17.47 1.33 8.87
CA ASP A 349 17.63 2.76 9.09
C ASP A 349 16.62 3.56 8.24
N ILE A 350 16.68 4.89 8.39
CA ILE A 350 15.77 5.80 7.71
C ILE A 350 15.99 5.83 6.19
N ASP A 351 17.21 5.62 5.73
CA ASP A 351 17.56 5.66 4.31
C ASP A 351 17.08 4.38 3.61
N ALA A 352 17.25 3.22 4.25
CA ALA A 352 16.67 1.95 3.80
C ALA A 352 15.14 2.02 3.74
N PHE A 353 14.50 2.57 4.77
CA PHE A 353 13.05 2.79 4.75
C PHE A 353 12.62 3.76 3.62
N ALA A 354 13.37 4.84 3.41
CA ALA A 354 13.11 5.79 2.33
C ALA A 354 13.25 5.14 0.95
N ASP A 355 14.25 4.28 0.76
CA ASP A 355 14.44 3.56 -0.50
C ASP A 355 13.32 2.53 -0.72
N VAL A 356 12.83 1.83 0.32
CA VAL A 356 11.63 0.98 0.22
C VAL A 356 10.41 1.79 -0.23
N LEU A 357 10.16 2.97 0.33
CA LEU A 357 9.00 3.79 -0.07
C LEU A 357 9.13 4.38 -1.48
N ARG A 358 10.35 4.60 -1.96
CA ARG A 358 10.65 5.11 -3.31
C ARG A 358 10.80 4.02 -4.37
N SER A 359 10.75 2.76 -3.93
CA SER A 359 10.80 1.57 -4.79
C SER A 359 9.79 1.62 -5.93
N LYS A 360 10.04 0.84 -6.97
CA LYS A 360 9.11 0.71 -8.09
C LYS A 360 7.81 0.01 -7.70
N SER A 361 7.82 -0.85 -6.70
CA SER A 361 6.67 -1.63 -6.24
C SER A 361 5.81 -0.88 -5.22
N VAL A 362 6.42 -0.17 -4.26
CA VAL A 362 5.66 0.60 -3.25
C VAL A 362 5.29 1.97 -3.81
N CYS A 363 6.27 2.73 -4.32
CA CYS A 363 6.08 4.04 -4.95
C CYS A 363 5.10 4.98 -4.18
N ALA A 364 5.39 5.23 -2.91
CA ALA A 364 4.58 6.13 -2.09
C ALA A 364 4.53 7.54 -2.71
N TRP A 365 3.32 8.08 -2.86
CA TRP A 365 3.07 9.41 -3.43
C TRP A 365 3.67 9.66 -4.82
N GLY A 366 3.96 8.60 -5.60
CA GLY A 366 4.50 8.73 -6.94
C GLY A 366 6.02 8.99 -7.00
N GLU A 367 6.75 8.84 -5.89
CA GLU A 367 8.18 9.15 -5.85
C GLU A 367 9.01 8.35 -6.85
N CYS A 368 8.59 7.14 -7.21
CA CYS A 368 9.29 6.30 -8.18
C CYS A 368 9.33 6.90 -9.61
N TYR A 369 8.50 7.90 -9.91
CA TYR A 369 8.51 8.61 -11.19
C TYR A 369 9.56 9.71 -11.26
N PHE A 370 10.02 10.21 -10.11
CA PHE A 370 11.13 11.14 -10.07
C PHE A 370 12.42 10.35 -10.23
N LYS A 371 12.97 10.36 -11.44
CA LYS A 371 14.35 9.88 -11.65
C LYS A 371 15.25 10.68 -10.71
N LYS A 372 15.91 10.02 -9.75
CA LYS A 372 17.04 10.62 -9.02
C LYS A 372 17.98 11.15 -10.11
N LYS A 373 18.02 12.47 -10.31
CA LYS A 373 19.10 13.10 -11.06
C LYS A 373 20.29 12.88 -10.15
N TYR A 374 21.06 11.83 -10.43
CA TYR A 374 22.35 11.63 -9.80
C TYR A 374 23.13 12.91 -10.08
N VAL A 375 23.31 13.73 -9.05
CA VAL A 375 24.31 14.80 -9.07
C VAL A 375 25.58 14.07 -8.67
N PRO A 376 26.49 13.79 -9.63
CA PRO A 376 27.70 13.02 -9.37
C PRO A 376 28.65 13.71 -8.40
#